data_AF-A0A367WD64-F1
#
_entry.id   AF-A0A367WD64-F1
#
_cell.length_a   1.000
_cell.length_b   1.000
_cell.length_c   1.000
_cell.angle_alpha   90.00
_cell.angle_beta   90.00
_cell.angle_gamma   90.00
#
_symmetry.space_group_name_H-M   'P 1'
#
loop_
_entity.id
_entity.type
_entity.pdbx_description
1 polymer ?
#
loop_
_entity_poly.entity_id
_entity_poly.type
_entity_poly.pdbx_seq_one_letter_code
_entity_poly.pdbx_strand_id
1 'polypeptide(L)' 'MKRSRFTEEQIIGMIREQESGQKTADVCRRHGISEATFYKYKAKYGGMDVSDTRRLKALEDE' A
#
# COMPACT_ATOMS: atom_id res chain seq x y z
N MET A 1 6.31 -14.10 8.48
CA MET A 1 5.88 -13.76 7.10
C MET A 1 7.10 -13.38 6.26
N LYS A 2 7.19 -13.81 4.99
CA LYS A 2 8.24 -13.29 4.08
C LYS A 2 8.13 -11.77 4.08
N ARG A 3 9.25 -11.06 4.31
CA ARG A 3 9.26 -9.59 4.24
C ARG A 3 8.71 -9.18 2.87
N SER A 4 7.61 -8.44 2.87
CA SER A 4 7.06 -7.86 1.65
C SER A 4 8.16 -7.00 1.02
N ARG A 5 8.30 -7.05 -0.31
CA ARG A 5 9.30 -6.26 -1.05
C ARG A 5 9.10 -4.75 -0.85
N PHE A 6 7.89 -4.34 -0.47
CA PHE A 6 7.52 -2.98 -0.15
C PHE A 6 7.10 -2.87 1.31
N THR A 7 7.50 -1.78 1.95
CA THR A 7 7.00 -1.36 3.26
C THR A 7 5.53 -0.93 3.17
N GLU A 8 4.85 -0.90 4.31
CA GLU A 8 3.44 -0.49 4.39
C GLU A 8 3.26 0.97 3.97
N GLU A 9 4.20 1.84 4.35
CA GLU A 9 4.25 3.25 3.91
C GLU A 9 4.38 3.38 2.39
N GLN A 10 5.23 2.57 1.76
CA GLN A 10 5.36 2.54 0.30
C GLN A 10 4.07 2.06 -0.37
N ILE A 11 3.43 1.03 0.19
CA ILE A 11 2.17 0.50 -0.34
C ILE A 11 1.05 1.55 -0.25
N ILE A 12 0.91 2.24 0.89
CA ILE A 12 -0.06 3.32 1.05
C ILE A 12 0.24 4.47 0.09
N GLY A 13 1.51 4.80 -0.12
CA GLY A 13 1.94 5.77 -1.13
C GLY A 13 1.40 5.42 -2.53
N MET A 14 1.57 4.17 -2.97
CA MET A 14 1.04 3.71 -4.27
C MET A 14 -0.49 3.84 -4.36
N ILE A 15 -1.21 3.51 -3.28
CA ILE A 15 -2.67 3.61 -3.24
C ILE A 15 -3.09 5.09 -3.36
N ARG A 16 -2.45 5.99 -2.62
CA ARG A 16 -2.72 7.44 -2.69
C ARG A 16 -2.42 8.04 -4.06
N GLU A 17 -1.37 7.57 -4.72
CA GLU A 17 -1.06 7.98 -6.09
C GLU A 17 -2.24 7.69 -7.04
N GLN A 18 -2.84 6.50 -6.92
CA GLN A 18 -4.03 6.12 -7.68
C GLN A 18 -5.26 6.95 -7.25
N GLU A 19 -5.47 7.14 -5.95
CA GLU A 19 -6.58 7.94 -5.41
C GLU A 19 -6.50 9.43 -5.80
N SER A 20 -5.28 9.94 -6.03
CA SER A 20 -5.03 11.29 -6.56
C SER A 20 -5.31 11.42 -8.06
N GLY A 21 -5.83 10.37 -8.70
CA GLY A 21 -6.26 10.39 -10.10
C GLY A 21 -5.30 9.71 -11.08
N GLN A 22 -4.18 9.13 -10.62
CA GLN A 22 -3.33 8.33 -11.52
C GLN A 22 -4.01 7.01 -11.90
N LYS A 23 -3.78 6.55 -13.12
CA LYS A 23 -4.30 5.24 -13.56
C LYS A 23 -3.54 4.12 -12.85
N THR A 24 -4.27 3.10 -12.41
CA THR A 24 -3.69 1.91 -11.76
C THR A 24 -2.57 1.28 -12.59
N ALA A 25 -2.73 1.19 -13.91
CA ALA A 25 -1.71 0.66 -14.81
C ALA A 25 -0.38 1.43 -14.77
N ASP A 26 -0.43 2.77 -14.69
CA ASP A 26 0.76 3.63 -14.62
C ASP A 26 1.48 3.48 -13.28
N VAL A 27 0.71 3.45 -12.18
CA VAL A 27 1.24 3.18 -10.83
C VAL A 27 1.90 1.80 -10.79
N CYS A 28 1.23 0.78 -11.32
CA CYS A 28 1.76 -0.58 -11.38
C CYS A 28 3.06 -0.68 -12.18
N ARG A 29 3.11 -0.02 -13.35
CA ARG A 29 4.30 0.00 -14.21
C ARG A 29 5.48 0.72 -13.55
N ARG A 30 5.24 1.84 -12.88
CA ARG A 30 6.27 2.62 -12.15
C ARG A 30 6.90 1.81 -11.02
N HIS A 31 6.06 1.12 -10.25
CA HIS A 31 6.50 0.38 -9.06
C HIS A 31 6.87 -1.08 -9.35
N GLY A 32 6.70 -1.54 -10.59
CA GLY A 32 7.05 -2.90 -11.01
C GLY A 32 6.17 -3.97 -10.36
N ILE A 33 4.89 -3.67 -10.18
CA ILE A 33 3.89 -4.60 -9.64
C ILE A 33 2.80 -4.88 -10.67
N SER A 34 2.11 -6.01 -10.53
CA SER A 34 0.90 -6.30 -11.30
C SER A 34 -0.32 -5.59 -10.69
N GLU A 35 -1.31 -5.24 -11.51
CA GLU A 35 -2.60 -4.71 -11.05
C GLU A 35 -3.27 -5.63 -10.01
N ALA A 36 -3.15 -6.95 -10.17
CA ALA A 36 -3.65 -7.91 -9.20
C ALA A 36 -2.96 -7.77 -7.82
N THR A 37 -1.68 -7.40 -7.80
CA THR A 37 -0.95 -7.14 -6.55
C THR A 37 -1.38 -5.79 -5.95
N PHE A 38 -1.56 -4.77 -6.80
CA PHE A 38 -2.08 -3.48 -6.38
C PHE A 38 -3.45 -3.59 -5.70
N TYR A 39 -4.39 -4.36 -6.26
CA TYR A 39 -5.70 -4.54 -5.64
C TYR A 39 -5.65 -5.33 -4.33
N LYS A 40 -4.73 -6.29 -4.18
CA LYS A 40 -4.48 -6.94 -2.88
C LYS A 40 -3.99 -5.95 -1.83
N TYR A 41 -3.08 -5.06 -2.23
CA TYR A 41 -2.63 -3.97 -1.37
C TYR A 41 -3.75 -3.00 -1.02
N LYS A 42 -4.55 -2.57 -2.01
CA LYS A 42 -5.70 -1.69 -1.77
C LYS A 42 -6.78 -2.34 -0.90
N ALA A 43 -7.00 -3.64 -1.01
CA ALA A 43 -7.93 -4.35 -0.11
C ALA A 43 -7.42 -4.41 1.33
N LYS A 44 -6.10 -4.54 1.52
CA LYS A 44 -5.48 -4.64 2.86
C LYS A 44 -5.24 -3.28 3.51
N TYR A 45 -4.87 -2.27 2.73
CA TYR A 45 -4.37 -0.98 3.21
C TYR A 45 -5.19 0.23 2.70
N GLY A 46 -6.15 0.02 1.81
CA GLY A 46 -7.02 1.08 1.30
C GLY A 46 -7.90 1.63 2.43
N GLY A 47 -7.96 2.96 2.53
CA GLY A 47 -8.67 3.64 3.61
C GLY A 47 -7.87 3.81 4.91
N MET A 48 -6.61 3.33 5.00
CA MET A 48 -5.70 3.67 6.10
C MET A 48 -4.90 4.94 5.80
N ASP A 49 -4.80 5.86 6.76
CA ASP A 49 -3.79 6.91 6.71
C ASP A 49 -2.41 6.31 7.07
N VAL A 50 -1.32 6.93 6.60
CA VAL A 50 0.05 6.57 7.01
C VAL A 50 0.20 6.63 8.55
N SER A 51 -0.59 7.48 9.21
CA SER A 51 -0.68 7.57 10.67
C SER A 51 -1.34 6.35 11.32
N ASP A 52 -2.34 5.73 10.67
CA ASP A 52 -3.03 4.53 11.18
C ASP A 52 -2.13 3.29 11.10
N THR A 53 -1.31 3.18 10.06
CA THR A 53 -0.33 2.08 9.96
C THR A 53 0.77 2.16 11.02
N ARG A 54 1.17 3.36 11.41
CA ARG A 54 2.12 3.54 12.52
C ARG A 54 1.51 3.14 13.88
N ARG A 55 0.19 3.28 14.04
CA ARG A 55 -0.54 2.87 15.24
C ARG A 55 -0.79 1.35 15.28
N LEU A 56 -1.00 0.71 14.12
CA LEU A 56 -1.10 -0.75 14.02
C LEU A 56 0.16 -1.44 14.57
N LYS A 57 1.33 -0.89 14.23
CA LYS A 57 2.64 -1.40 14.68
C LYS A 57 2.87 -1.31 16.19
N ALA A 58 2.15 -0.42 16.89
CA ALA A 58 2.26 -0.25 18.34
C ALA A 58 1.32 -1.17 19.14
N LEU A 59 0.31 -1.78 18.49
CA LEU A 59 -0.65 -2.69 19.12
C LEU A 59 -0.27 -4.17 18.98
N GLU A 60 0.75 -4.50 18.17
CA GLU A 60 1.32 -5.86 18.09
C GLU A 60 2.44 -6.12 19.13
N ASP A 61 2.76 -5.13 19.98
CA ASP A 61 3.80 -5.22 21.03
C ASP A 61 3.20 -5.24 22.46
N GLU A 62 1.90 -5.48 22.61
CA GLU A 62 1.23 -5.79 23.89
C GLU A 62 0.65 -7.21 23.92
#